data_AF-A0AAN9QAT2-F1
#
_entry.id   AF-A0AAN9QAT2-F1
#
_cell.length_a   1.000
_cell.length_b   1.000
_cell.length_c   1.000
_cell.angle_alpha   90.00
_cell.angle_beta   90.00
_cell.angle_gamma   90.00
#
_symmetry.space_group_name_H-M   'P 1'
#
loop_
_entity.id
_entity.type
_entity.pdbx_description
1 polymer ?
#
loop_
_entity_poly.entity_id
_entity_poly.type
_entity_poly.pdbx_seq_one_letter_code
_entity_poly.pdbx_strand_id
1 'polypeptide(L)'
;MCRNSIDAVKPNGIYLRTSFLATIVHLMLPILLPLSALGGKFIPSFCKPSVLSFSNCNYLMKNIGVDYLRMAISFTYWDYCVDPEDLEAMWNVPEVRAEWLKAGEERSQMIHLSRDPDGQPYLTQTEMRAVADIVVSRHFPSEIDPGMICAIAELESDRQLLAMHSGHKSKEPSVGLMQLQPKTAEWLMSELGYRSYAAERNKESLLKPFINVYFGAAYVKWLSNFDNKKRSEEFIVRAYKGGTKKATHKSTFGYWKCYLSVKESFPSRKSGVDNHPPINAAAPAPSENSIDLGPKAQHIYNRAVLNPLATQVLLFDLLLERVDASNDTYWDSRASPDDMEAMWSHPAVRKVWNKSKEKQGNVRFSLDEKKRPLLSRVEMKAVADIVLFKYLNTVKIKSTIFCAIGDVVSMRYVHGLGERTGIMGIDYSTAYWLYSELDCTAYRLESVNDLNNPFVSMYFGAAYAAWLSEYEGRERTPEFFVQAYFVGAKNVNPQNTSTLWLKFEETLSKYEETKRNDDSCSIM
;
A
#
# COMPACT_ATOMS: atom_id res chain seq x y z
N MET A 1 -13.44 -2.20 72.84
CA MET A 1 -12.42 -1.24 72.38
C MET A 1 -11.47 -1.99 71.45
N CYS A 2 -11.39 -1.58 70.19
CA CYS A 2 -10.61 -2.23 69.13
C CYS A 2 -9.29 -1.51 68.86
N ARG A 3 -8.39 -2.22 68.13
CA ARG A 3 -7.03 -1.91 67.62
C ARG A 3 -5.92 -2.57 68.46
N ASN A 4 -4.85 -3.11 67.90
CA ASN A 4 -4.39 -3.42 66.53
C ASN A 4 -3.15 -4.30 66.71
N SER A 5 -2.89 -5.26 65.82
CA SER A 5 -1.69 -5.32 64.96
C SER A 5 -1.49 -6.73 64.40
N ILE A 6 -1.10 -6.79 63.13
CA ILE A 6 -1.05 -7.97 62.26
C ILE A 6 0.41 -8.40 62.09
N ASP A 7 0.66 -9.70 62.25
CA ASP A 7 1.93 -10.38 61.93
C ASP A 7 1.88 -11.08 60.57
N ALA A 8 3.08 -11.20 59.98
CA ALA A 8 3.39 -11.60 58.61
C ALA A 8 3.27 -13.11 58.33
N VAL A 9 2.87 -13.46 57.10
CA VAL A 9 3.03 -14.81 56.50
C VAL A 9 3.42 -14.69 55.02
N LYS A 10 4.50 -15.36 54.61
CA LYS A 10 4.93 -15.61 53.22
C LYS A 10 4.23 -16.86 52.65
N PRO A 11 4.09 -16.98 51.31
CA PRO A 11 4.26 -18.31 50.70
C PRO A 11 5.08 -18.35 49.39
N ASN A 12 5.50 -19.58 49.08
CA ASN A 12 6.39 -20.06 48.03
C ASN A 12 5.78 -20.07 46.62
N GLY A 13 6.60 -19.81 45.60
CA GLY A 13 6.29 -20.00 44.17
C GLY A 13 7.12 -21.12 43.54
N ILE A 14 6.47 -22.00 42.77
CA ILE A 14 7.04 -23.17 42.09
C ILE A 14 7.45 -22.81 40.65
N TYR A 15 8.61 -23.36 40.25
CA TYR A 15 9.28 -23.28 38.95
C TYR A 15 8.53 -23.99 37.82
N LEU A 16 8.37 -23.34 36.65
CA LEU A 16 8.17 -23.98 35.33
C LEU A 16 8.28 -22.97 34.16
N ARG A 17 9.48 -22.45 33.86
CA ARG A 17 9.75 -21.68 32.62
C ARG A 17 11.23 -21.72 32.16
N THR A 18 11.81 -22.91 32.05
CA THR A 18 13.15 -23.06 31.42
C THR A 18 13.20 -24.06 30.26
N SER A 19 12.13 -24.83 30.00
CA SER A 19 12.14 -25.86 28.94
C SER A 19 11.80 -25.36 27.54
N PHE A 20 11.20 -24.17 27.36
CA PHE A 20 10.75 -23.71 26.04
C PHE A 20 11.84 -22.95 25.25
N LEU A 21 12.78 -22.32 25.97
CA LEU A 21 13.87 -21.55 25.38
C LEU A 21 15.02 -22.43 24.84
N ALA A 22 15.23 -23.62 25.41
CA ALA A 22 16.27 -24.55 24.95
C ALA A 22 15.94 -25.20 23.59
N THR A 23 14.65 -25.42 23.30
CA THR A 23 14.20 -26.06 22.06
C THR A 23 14.35 -25.13 20.84
N ILE A 24 14.16 -23.81 21.02
CA ILE A 24 14.28 -22.82 19.94
C ILE A 24 15.75 -22.61 19.54
N VAL A 25 16.69 -22.68 20.49
CA VAL A 25 18.13 -22.53 20.22
C VAL A 25 18.70 -23.75 19.48
N HIS A 26 18.17 -24.95 19.72
CA HIS A 26 18.60 -26.16 19.01
C HIS A 26 18.06 -26.27 17.57
N LEU A 27 16.96 -25.60 17.24
CA LEU A 27 16.36 -25.62 15.90
C LEU A 27 17.03 -24.65 14.91
N MET A 28 17.81 -23.68 15.37
CA MET A 28 18.44 -22.67 14.50
C MET A 28 19.93 -22.91 14.21
N LEU A 29 20.57 -23.91 14.83
CA LEU A 29 21.99 -24.17 14.64
C LEU A 29 22.40 -24.86 13.30
N PRO A 30 21.53 -25.51 12.51
CA PRO A 30 21.95 -26.08 11.21
C PRO A 30 21.83 -25.13 10.01
N ILE A 31 21.24 -23.94 10.15
CA ILE A 31 20.96 -23.05 8.99
C ILE A 31 22.13 -22.08 8.70
N LEU A 32 23.16 -22.06 9.55
CA LEU A 32 24.36 -21.23 9.39
C LEU A 32 25.63 -22.11 9.33
N LEU A 33 25.83 -22.81 8.20
CA LEU A 33 27.12 -23.16 7.54
C LEU A 33 26.89 -24.33 6.57
N PRO A 34 27.39 -24.24 5.32
CA PRO A 34 28.75 -24.72 5.10
C PRO A 34 29.56 -23.79 4.18
N LEU A 35 30.81 -23.53 4.56
CA LEU A 35 31.97 -23.43 3.66
C LEU A 35 33.22 -23.15 4.51
N SER A 36 33.83 -24.22 5.01
CA SER A 36 35.22 -24.20 5.46
C SER A 36 35.95 -25.36 4.77
N ALA A 37 36.49 -25.08 3.59
CA ALA A 37 37.56 -25.87 3.01
C ALA A 37 38.54 -24.92 2.32
N LEU A 38 39.82 -25.07 2.70
CA LEU A 38 41.02 -24.38 2.20
C LEU A 38 41.15 -22.94 2.74
N GLY A 39 42.00 -22.57 3.70
CA GLY A 39 43.28 -23.14 4.14
C GLY A 39 44.32 -22.01 4.10
N GLY A 40 44.85 -21.57 5.24
CA GLY A 40 46.07 -20.74 5.27
C GLY A 40 46.14 -19.56 6.25
N LYS A 41 46.57 -19.87 7.48
CA LYS A 41 47.50 -19.13 8.37
C LYS A 41 47.40 -17.60 8.56
N PHE A 42 47.00 -17.27 9.79
CA PHE A 42 47.30 -16.11 10.63
C PHE A 42 48.71 -15.47 10.48
N ILE A 43 48.79 -14.14 10.70
CA ILE A 43 49.52 -13.44 11.80
C ILE A 43 49.01 -11.97 11.94
N PRO A 44 49.00 -11.36 13.14
CA PRO A 44 48.17 -10.19 13.50
C PRO A 44 48.95 -8.90 13.85
N SER A 45 48.31 -7.72 13.85
CA SER A 45 48.69 -6.62 14.75
C SER A 45 47.61 -5.55 14.99
N PHE A 46 47.26 -5.43 16.28
CA PHE A 46 47.02 -4.22 17.10
C PHE A 46 46.15 -3.05 16.59
N CYS A 47 44.99 -2.83 17.22
CA CYS A 47 44.83 -1.84 18.30
C CYS A 47 43.46 -1.95 19.02
N LYS A 48 43.44 -1.50 20.29
CA LYS A 48 42.50 -1.82 21.38
C LYS A 48 41.07 -1.22 21.29
N PRO A 49 40.10 -1.77 22.06
CA PRO A 49 38.68 -1.42 22.00
C PRO A 49 38.28 -0.34 23.02
N SER A 50 37.31 0.51 22.65
CA SER A 50 36.52 1.31 23.59
C SER A 50 35.20 0.61 23.88
N VAL A 51 34.96 0.38 25.17
CA VAL A 51 33.80 -0.28 25.75
C VAL A 51 32.59 0.66 25.68
N LEU A 52 31.56 0.29 24.91
CA LEU A 52 30.20 0.78 25.08
C LEU A 52 29.29 -0.41 25.44
N SER A 53 28.59 -0.23 26.55
CA SER A 53 27.78 -1.20 27.28
C SER A 53 26.81 -2.02 26.42
N PHE A 54 26.97 -3.35 26.45
CA PHE A 54 26.06 -4.36 25.89
C PHE A 54 24.67 -4.43 26.56
N SER A 55 24.42 -3.63 27.61
CA SER A 55 23.16 -3.67 28.37
C SER A 55 22.03 -2.86 27.72
N ASN A 56 22.34 -1.79 26.99
CA ASN A 56 21.32 -0.91 26.40
C ASN A 56 20.78 -1.41 25.04
N CYS A 57 21.56 -2.20 24.29
CA CYS A 57 21.10 -2.75 23.01
C CYS A 57 20.07 -3.87 23.17
N ASN A 58 20.14 -4.66 24.25
CA ASN A 58 19.20 -5.76 24.48
C ASN A 58 17.83 -5.28 24.98
N TYR A 59 17.74 -4.09 25.58
CA TYR A 59 16.46 -3.52 26.02
C TYR A 59 15.72 -2.81 24.86
N LEU A 60 16.45 -2.16 23.95
CA LEU A 60 15.85 -1.58 22.73
C LEU A 60 15.46 -2.64 21.70
N MET A 61 16.28 -3.68 21.50
CA MET A 61 16.00 -4.73 20.50
C MET A 61 14.89 -5.70 20.92
N LYS A 62 14.63 -5.87 22.22
CA LYS A 62 13.51 -6.70 22.71
C LYS A 62 12.14 -6.02 22.62
N ASN A 63 12.07 -4.69 22.70
CA ASN A 63 10.78 -3.99 22.67
C ASN A 63 10.36 -3.62 21.23
N ILE A 64 11.29 -3.11 20.40
CA ILE A 64 10.97 -2.71 19.02
C ILE A 64 10.62 -3.93 18.14
N GLY A 65 11.32 -5.06 18.32
CA GLY A 65 11.04 -6.28 17.57
C GLY A 65 9.75 -6.99 17.99
N VAL A 66 9.38 -6.93 19.27
CA VAL A 66 8.17 -7.57 19.78
C VAL A 66 6.92 -6.75 19.48
N ASP A 67 7.00 -5.42 19.53
CA ASP A 67 5.85 -4.55 19.21
C ASP A 67 5.55 -4.54 17.70
N TYR A 68 6.56 -4.59 16.83
CA TYR A 68 6.35 -4.71 15.38
C TYR A 68 5.78 -6.08 14.97
N LEU A 69 6.26 -7.18 15.58
CA LEU A 69 5.68 -8.51 15.38
C LEU A 69 4.25 -8.61 15.95
N ARG A 70 3.96 -7.91 17.05
CA ARG A 70 2.62 -7.86 17.66
C ARG A 70 1.63 -7.04 16.83
N MET A 71 2.07 -5.93 16.22
CA MET A 71 1.28 -5.13 15.28
C MET A 71 1.04 -5.84 13.94
N ALA A 72 2.03 -6.58 13.43
CA ALA A 72 1.87 -7.36 12.19
C ALA A 72 0.87 -8.52 12.37
N ILE A 73 0.83 -9.14 13.57
CA ILE A 73 -0.13 -10.22 13.89
C ILE A 73 -1.53 -9.65 14.15
N SER A 74 -1.67 -8.46 14.77
CA SER A 74 -2.97 -7.90 15.19
C SER A 74 -3.88 -7.41 14.05
N PHE A 75 -3.38 -7.33 12.82
CA PHE A 75 -4.16 -6.94 11.63
C PHE A 75 -4.13 -8.03 10.56
N THR A 76 -3.94 -9.29 10.96
CA THR A 76 -4.09 -10.44 10.05
C THR A 76 -5.55 -10.82 9.87
N TYR A 77 -6.33 -10.72 10.93
CA TYR A 77 -7.74 -11.06 10.95
C TYR A 77 -8.56 -9.92 11.54
N TRP A 78 -9.78 -9.76 11.05
CA TRP A 78 -10.75 -8.80 11.58
C TRP A 78 -10.98 -9.00 13.09
N ASP A 79 -11.00 -10.26 13.54
CA ASP A 79 -11.16 -10.69 14.93
C ASP A 79 -10.14 -10.08 15.91
N TYR A 80 -8.98 -9.65 15.44
CA TYR A 80 -7.94 -9.07 16.28
C TYR A 80 -8.00 -7.55 16.39
N CYS A 81 -8.71 -6.89 15.48
CA CYS A 81 -8.77 -5.43 15.43
C CYS A 81 -10.17 -4.85 15.57
N VAL A 82 -11.20 -5.67 15.77
CA VAL A 82 -12.61 -5.27 15.88
C VAL A 82 -13.28 -5.95 17.07
N ASP A 83 -14.17 -5.22 17.75
CA ASP A 83 -14.95 -5.78 18.85
C ASP A 83 -15.95 -6.84 18.33
N PRO A 84 -16.26 -7.90 19.11
CA PRO A 84 -17.15 -8.97 18.64
C PRO A 84 -18.52 -8.48 18.16
N GLU A 85 -19.08 -7.44 18.79
CA GLU A 85 -20.37 -6.84 18.39
C GLU A 85 -20.29 -6.07 17.06
N ASP A 86 -19.12 -5.51 16.75
CA ASP A 86 -18.85 -4.81 15.49
C ASP A 86 -18.62 -5.83 14.36
N LEU A 87 -17.88 -6.90 14.65
CA LEU A 87 -17.66 -8.01 13.71
C LEU A 87 -18.95 -8.74 13.37
N GLU A 88 -19.80 -8.95 14.38
CA GLU A 88 -21.15 -9.50 14.21
C GLU A 88 -22.01 -8.59 13.32
N ALA A 89 -21.94 -7.28 13.51
CA ALA A 89 -22.67 -6.34 12.67
C ALA A 89 -22.17 -6.35 11.22
N MET A 90 -20.87 -6.49 10.97
CA MET A 90 -20.30 -6.67 9.62
C MET A 90 -20.89 -7.89 8.91
N TRP A 91 -20.97 -9.05 9.59
CA TRP A 91 -21.61 -10.24 9.02
C TRP A 91 -23.09 -10.07 8.69
N ASN A 92 -23.78 -9.17 9.39
CA ASN A 92 -25.20 -8.88 9.16
C ASN A 92 -25.42 -7.94 7.96
N VAL A 93 -24.36 -7.33 7.41
CA VAL A 93 -24.43 -6.58 6.15
C VAL A 93 -24.39 -7.56 4.97
N PRO A 94 -25.45 -7.65 4.14
CA PRO A 94 -25.55 -8.65 3.08
C PRO A 94 -24.39 -8.60 2.07
N GLU A 95 -23.95 -7.39 1.72
CA GLU A 95 -22.88 -7.16 0.76
C GLU A 95 -21.52 -7.63 1.29
N VAL A 96 -21.21 -7.33 2.56
CA VAL A 96 -19.99 -7.81 3.25
C VAL A 96 -20.01 -9.32 3.36
N ARG A 97 -21.13 -9.90 3.83
CA ARG A 97 -21.28 -11.35 3.94
C ARG A 97 -21.06 -12.03 2.59
N ALA A 98 -21.62 -11.50 1.51
CA ALA A 98 -21.44 -12.05 0.18
C ALA A 98 -19.97 -11.97 -0.27
N GLU A 99 -19.28 -10.87 0.02
CA GLU A 99 -17.86 -10.68 -0.27
C GLU A 99 -16.97 -11.68 0.50
N TRP A 100 -17.19 -11.81 1.81
CA TRP A 100 -16.46 -12.74 2.67
C TRP A 100 -16.70 -14.21 2.26
N LEU A 101 -17.94 -14.61 2.01
CA LEU A 101 -18.25 -15.96 1.52
C LEU A 101 -17.59 -16.24 0.17
N LYS A 102 -17.52 -15.26 -0.73
CA LYS A 102 -16.83 -15.38 -2.03
C LYS A 102 -15.32 -15.53 -1.87
N ALA A 103 -14.73 -14.90 -0.85
CA ALA A 103 -13.34 -15.07 -0.48
C ALA A 103 -13.05 -16.40 0.22
N GLY A 104 -14.08 -17.19 0.55
CA GLY A 104 -13.95 -18.47 1.25
C GLY A 104 -13.92 -18.34 2.78
N GLU A 105 -14.28 -17.18 3.32
CA GLU A 105 -14.35 -16.95 4.76
C GLU A 105 -15.63 -17.56 5.34
N GLU A 106 -15.52 -18.14 6.53
CA GLU A 106 -16.63 -18.76 7.25
C GLU A 106 -16.85 -18.09 8.60
N ARG A 107 -18.13 -17.94 8.99
CA ARG A 107 -18.51 -17.26 10.23
C ARG A 107 -18.00 -17.93 11.52
N SER A 108 -17.68 -19.21 11.46
CA SER A 108 -17.09 -19.98 12.58
C SER A 108 -15.57 -19.93 12.62
N GLN A 109 -14.93 -19.26 11.67
CA GLN A 109 -13.48 -19.12 11.56
C GLN A 109 -13.08 -17.65 11.72
N MET A 110 -11.79 -17.40 11.97
CA MET A 110 -11.27 -16.03 11.97
C MET A 110 -11.27 -15.50 10.55
N ILE A 111 -11.72 -14.26 10.38
CA ILE A 111 -11.92 -13.66 9.05
C ILE A 111 -10.66 -12.91 8.66
N HIS A 112 -10.08 -13.25 7.51
CA HIS A 112 -8.89 -12.54 7.05
C HIS A 112 -9.20 -11.08 6.71
N LEU A 113 -8.31 -10.19 7.11
CA LEU A 113 -8.32 -8.82 6.62
C LEU A 113 -7.83 -8.78 5.18
N SER A 114 -8.52 -8.01 4.35
CA SER A 114 -8.12 -7.73 2.98
C SER A 114 -6.72 -7.10 2.93
N ARG A 115 -5.96 -7.49 1.92
CA ARG A 115 -4.59 -7.05 1.68
C ARG A 115 -4.51 -6.34 0.34
N ASP A 116 -4.00 -5.11 0.35
CA ASP A 116 -3.72 -4.41 -0.90
C ASP A 116 -2.55 -5.11 -1.62
N PRO A 117 -2.19 -4.70 -2.84
CA PRO A 117 -1.06 -5.30 -3.54
C PRO A 117 0.24 -5.27 -2.71
N ASP A 118 0.43 -4.28 -1.82
CA ASP A 118 1.53 -4.14 -0.85
C ASP A 118 1.50 -5.09 0.34
N GLY A 119 0.47 -5.92 0.45
CA GLY A 119 0.24 -6.73 1.62
C GLY A 119 -0.07 -5.90 2.86
N GLN A 120 -0.35 -4.60 2.72
CA GLN A 120 -0.86 -3.79 3.82
C GLN A 120 -2.34 -4.13 4.04
N PRO A 121 -2.77 -4.18 5.31
CA PRO A 121 -4.18 -4.39 5.61
C PRO A 121 -4.96 -3.14 5.19
N TYR A 122 -5.97 -3.35 4.36
CA TYR A 122 -6.89 -2.31 3.90
C TYR A 122 -8.33 -2.82 4.00
N LEU A 123 -9.28 -1.90 3.92
CA LEU A 123 -10.69 -2.25 3.78
C LEU A 123 -11.08 -2.20 2.30
N THR A 124 -11.79 -3.22 1.82
CA THR A 124 -12.45 -3.11 0.52
C THR A 124 -13.48 -1.97 0.54
N GLN A 125 -13.96 -1.57 -0.64
CA GLN A 125 -15.03 -0.58 -0.74
C GLN A 125 -16.31 -1.03 0.03
N THR A 126 -16.63 -2.32 -0.02
CA THR A 126 -17.77 -2.92 0.66
C THR A 126 -17.58 -2.88 2.17
N GLU A 127 -16.41 -3.28 2.65
CA GLU A 127 -16.06 -3.29 4.07
C GLU A 127 -16.02 -1.86 4.63
N MET A 128 -15.35 -0.93 3.95
CA MET A 128 -15.29 0.48 4.36
C MET A 128 -16.69 1.10 4.44
N ARG A 129 -17.55 0.79 3.47
CA ARG A 129 -18.94 1.26 3.47
C ARG A 129 -19.72 0.71 4.66
N ALA A 130 -19.57 -0.57 4.96
CA ALA A 130 -20.24 -1.20 6.09
C ALA A 130 -19.78 -0.62 7.43
N VAL A 131 -18.47 -0.45 7.64
CA VAL A 131 -17.92 0.21 8.84
C VAL A 131 -18.52 1.61 9.00
N ALA A 132 -18.55 2.40 7.93
CA ALA A 132 -19.15 3.75 7.97
C ALA A 132 -20.65 3.72 8.29
N ASP A 133 -21.43 2.86 7.64
CA ASP A 133 -22.89 2.74 7.87
C ASP A 133 -23.19 2.29 9.31
N ILE A 134 -22.44 1.30 9.84
CA ILE A 134 -22.61 0.79 11.21
C ILE A 134 -22.27 1.87 12.24
N VAL A 135 -21.12 2.54 12.10
CA VAL A 135 -20.69 3.60 13.03
C VAL A 135 -21.67 4.76 13.01
N VAL A 136 -22.05 5.24 11.83
CA VAL A 136 -22.98 6.38 11.69
C VAL A 136 -24.37 6.02 12.23
N SER A 137 -24.90 4.83 11.91
CA SER A 137 -26.23 4.44 12.39
C SER A 137 -26.29 4.29 13.92
N ARG A 138 -25.22 3.82 14.55
CA ARG A 138 -25.17 3.64 16.02
C ARG A 138 -24.92 4.94 16.78
N HIS A 139 -24.09 5.84 16.25
CA HIS A 139 -23.56 6.96 17.02
C HIS A 139 -23.93 8.35 16.50
N PHE A 140 -24.33 8.45 15.22
CA PHE A 140 -24.62 9.72 14.55
C PHE A 140 -25.88 9.63 13.65
N PRO A 141 -27.00 9.06 14.13
CA PRO A 141 -28.14 8.70 13.29
C PRO A 141 -28.73 9.93 12.60
N SER A 142 -28.78 9.91 11.27
CA SER A 142 -29.26 11.01 10.43
C SER A 142 -28.46 12.33 10.53
N GLU A 143 -27.29 12.31 11.17
CA GLU A 143 -26.47 13.51 11.36
C GLU A 143 -25.28 13.58 10.39
N ILE A 144 -24.85 12.43 9.87
CA ILE A 144 -23.71 12.29 8.96
C ILE A 144 -24.13 11.40 7.80
N ASP A 145 -23.70 11.76 6.59
CA ASP A 145 -23.81 10.87 5.43
C ASP A 145 -22.64 9.86 5.44
N PRO A 146 -22.90 8.54 5.50
CA PRO A 146 -21.83 7.54 5.45
C PRO A 146 -21.00 7.60 4.16
N GLY A 147 -21.57 8.10 3.05
CA GLY A 147 -20.82 8.35 1.81
C GLY A 147 -19.72 9.40 1.98
N MET A 148 -19.94 10.40 2.84
CA MET A 148 -18.90 11.37 3.20
C MET A 148 -17.74 10.71 3.92
N ILE A 149 -18.03 9.80 4.86
CA ILE A 149 -17.01 9.08 5.62
C ILE A 149 -16.18 8.19 4.69
N CYS A 150 -16.82 7.47 3.77
CA CYS A 150 -16.13 6.64 2.78
C CYS A 150 -15.19 7.48 1.90
N ALA A 151 -15.67 8.63 1.41
CA ALA A 151 -14.87 9.47 0.51
C ALA A 151 -13.67 10.12 1.23
N ILE A 152 -13.84 10.51 2.49
CA ILE A 152 -12.72 11.02 3.29
C ILE A 152 -11.71 9.90 3.55
N ALA A 153 -12.14 8.69 3.91
CA ALA A 153 -11.23 7.57 4.15
C ALA A 153 -10.45 7.15 2.89
N GLU A 154 -11.08 7.20 1.72
CA GLU A 154 -10.40 7.00 0.43
C GLU A 154 -9.26 8.01 0.24
N LEU A 155 -9.57 9.31 0.41
CA LEU A 155 -8.61 10.38 0.13
C LEU A 155 -7.50 10.50 1.17
N GLU A 156 -7.78 10.13 2.42
CA GLU A 156 -6.82 10.29 3.52
C GLU A 156 -5.88 9.10 3.66
N SER A 157 -6.33 7.88 3.38
CA SER A 157 -5.51 6.69 3.60
C SER A 157 -5.62 5.61 2.53
N ASP A 158 -6.39 5.81 1.45
CA ASP A 158 -6.75 4.75 0.51
C ASP A 158 -7.31 3.49 1.22
N ARG A 159 -8.10 3.71 2.27
CA ARG A 159 -8.67 2.66 3.15
C ARG A 159 -7.62 1.77 3.84
N GLN A 160 -6.35 2.14 3.89
CA GLN A 160 -5.32 1.42 4.64
C GLN A 160 -5.42 1.65 6.16
N LEU A 161 -5.42 0.57 6.94
CA LEU A 161 -5.57 0.63 8.41
C LEU A 161 -4.30 1.16 9.08
N LEU A 162 -3.13 0.84 8.53
CA LEU A 162 -1.83 1.19 9.11
C LEU A 162 -1.22 2.47 8.54
N ALA A 163 -1.98 3.24 7.75
CA ALA A 163 -1.51 4.48 7.17
C ALA A 163 -1.10 5.50 8.25
N MET A 164 0.11 6.04 8.13
CA MET A 164 0.66 7.05 9.05
C MET A 164 1.30 8.21 8.28
N HIS A 165 0.80 9.43 8.50
CA HIS A 165 1.37 10.63 7.87
C HIS A 165 1.99 11.57 8.92
N SER A 166 3.28 11.86 8.75
CA SER A 166 4.00 12.85 9.55
C SER A 166 4.03 14.19 8.82
N GLY A 167 3.16 15.12 9.21
CA GLY A 167 3.17 16.49 8.68
C GLY A 167 4.39 17.28 9.17
N HIS A 168 4.96 18.15 8.31
CA HIS A 168 6.16 18.95 8.60
C HIS A 168 6.09 19.86 9.85
N LYS A 169 4.88 20.09 10.40
CA LYS A 169 4.63 20.98 11.56
C LYS A 169 4.07 20.28 12.79
N SER A 170 3.61 19.04 12.68
CA SER A 170 3.03 18.30 13.80
C SER A 170 4.08 17.39 14.41
N LYS A 171 4.21 17.41 15.75
CA LYS A 171 5.09 16.48 16.48
C LYS A 171 4.57 15.05 16.50
N GLU A 172 3.27 14.84 16.23
CA GLU A 172 2.65 13.52 16.20
C GLU A 172 1.99 13.25 14.84
N PRO A 173 2.16 12.04 14.27
CA PRO A 173 1.58 11.67 13.00
C PRO A 173 0.07 11.52 13.10
N SER A 174 -0.63 11.76 11.98
CA SER A 174 -1.99 11.27 11.79
C SER A 174 -1.97 9.79 11.45
N VAL A 175 -2.99 9.04 11.88
CA VAL A 175 -3.01 7.58 11.77
C VAL A 175 -4.38 7.04 11.32
N GLY A 176 -4.36 5.87 10.68
CA GLY A 176 -5.52 5.06 10.32
C GLY A 176 -6.37 5.62 9.17
N LEU A 177 -7.55 5.01 9.00
CA LEU A 177 -8.45 5.20 7.85
C LEU A 177 -8.79 6.67 7.55
N MET A 178 -9.02 7.45 8.59
CA MET A 178 -9.45 8.85 8.49
C MET A 178 -8.33 9.84 8.85
N GLN A 179 -7.08 9.38 8.93
CA GLN A 179 -5.89 10.18 9.25
C GLN A 179 -6.09 11.13 10.44
N LEU A 180 -6.47 10.56 11.58
CA LEU A 180 -6.69 11.32 12.80
C LEU A 180 -5.39 11.48 13.58
N GLN A 181 -5.18 12.67 14.12
CA GLN A 181 -4.13 12.89 15.12
C GLN A 181 -4.60 12.37 16.48
N PRO A 182 -3.74 11.68 17.26
CA PRO A 182 -4.11 11.21 18.60
C PRO A 182 -4.68 12.30 19.51
N LYS A 183 -4.13 13.51 19.43
CA LYS A 183 -4.64 14.68 20.17
C LYS A 183 -6.06 15.09 19.80
N THR A 184 -6.44 14.94 18.53
CA THR A 184 -7.81 15.24 18.08
C THR A 184 -8.79 14.25 18.68
N ALA A 185 -8.46 12.95 18.69
CA ALA A 185 -9.28 11.93 19.32
C ALA A 185 -9.40 12.13 20.84
N GLU A 186 -8.28 12.45 21.51
CA GLU A 186 -8.27 12.75 22.94
C GLU A 186 -9.14 13.96 23.29
N TRP A 187 -9.06 15.02 22.49
CA TRP A 187 -9.89 16.21 22.62
C TRP A 187 -11.39 15.92 22.42
N LEU A 188 -11.75 15.17 21.37
CA LEU A 188 -13.14 14.73 21.12
C LEU A 188 -13.70 13.93 22.31
N MET A 189 -12.89 13.05 22.89
CA MET A 189 -13.30 12.20 24.01
C MET A 189 -13.43 12.97 25.33
N SER A 190 -12.45 13.82 25.62
CA SER A 190 -12.31 14.48 26.93
C SER A 190 -13.19 15.72 27.04
N GLU A 191 -13.21 16.54 25.99
CA GLU A 191 -13.91 17.84 26.00
C GLU A 191 -15.29 17.77 25.35
N LEU A 192 -15.48 16.95 24.31
CA LEU A 192 -16.75 16.86 23.58
C LEU A 192 -17.58 15.61 23.93
N GLY A 193 -17.10 14.76 24.83
CA GLY A 193 -17.88 13.66 25.40
C GLY A 193 -18.04 12.43 24.50
N TYR A 194 -17.31 12.33 23.39
CA TYR A 194 -17.36 11.18 22.49
C TYR A 194 -16.67 9.96 23.11
N ARG A 195 -17.41 9.11 23.83
CA ARG A 195 -16.85 8.04 24.68
C ARG A 195 -17.22 6.60 24.32
N SER A 196 -17.94 6.35 23.22
CA SER A 196 -18.40 4.99 22.87
C SER A 196 -17.27 3.96 22.72
N TYR A 197 -16.07 4.38 22.30
CA TYR A 197 -14.87 3.53 22.23
C TYR A 197 -13.78 3.91 23.27
N ALA A 198 -14.13 4.64 24.34
CA ALA A 198 -13.16 5.20 25.29
C ALA A 198 -12.46 4.19 26.22
N ALA A 199 -12.88 2.92 26.21
CA ALA A 199 -12.23 1.85 26.96
C ALA A 199 -10.80 1.55 26.44
N GLU A 200 -10.53 1.86 25.16
CA GLU A 200 -9.26 1.59 24.49
C GLU A 200 -8.43 2.87 24.32
N ARG A 201 -7.76 3.32 25.39
CA ARG A 201 -7.01 4.59 25.43
C ARG A 201 -5.58 4.54 24.87
N ASN A 202 -5.15 3.46 24.23
CA ASN A 202 -3.80 3.41 23.64
C ASN A 202 -3.80 4.11 22.27
N LYS A 203 -2.67 4.73 21.88
CA LYS A 203 -2.56 5.39 20.56
C LYS A 203 -2.76 4.41 19.40
N GLU A 204 -2.47 3.14 19.64
CA GLU A 204 -2.64 2.04 18.69
C GLU A 204 -4.11 1.68 18.43
N SER A 205 -5.06 2.02 19.33
CA SER A 205 -6.49 1.78 19.09
C SER A 205 -7.02 2.59 17.91
N LEU A 206 -6.39 3.73 17.60
CA LEU A 206 -6.75 4.53 16.42
C LEU A 206 -6.39 3.85 15.09
N LEU A 207 -5.68 2.71 15.10
CA LEU A 207 -5.49 1.89 13.90
C LEU A 207 -6.64 0.91 13.69
N LYS A 208 -7.47 0.67 14.71
CA LYS A 208 -8.67 -0.17 14.60
C LYS A 208 -9.74 0.55 13.77
N PRO A 209 -10.38 -0.13 12.81
CA PRO A 209 -11.22 0.52 11.80
C PRO A 209 -12.42 1.25 12.41
N PHE A 210 -13.17 0.59 13.31
CA PHE A 210 -14.36 1.17 13.94
C PHE A 210 -14.04 2.37 14.83
N ILE A 211 -12.95 2.29 15.61
CA ILE A 211 -12.51 3.36 16.52
C ILE A 211 -12.07 4.58 15.71
N ASN A 212 -11.26 4.37 14.67
CA ASN A 212 -10.79 5.45 13.81
C ASN A 212 -11.97 6.15 13.11
N VAL A 213 -12.87 5.38 12.51
CA VAL A 213 -14.05 5.91 11.83
C VAL A 213 -15.00 6.62 12.79
N TYR A 214 -15.19 6.11 14.00
CA TYR A 214 -15.99 6.77 15.04
C TYR A 214 -15.47 8.16 15.39
N PHE A 215 -14.16 8.31 15.66
CA PHE A 215 -13.60 9.61 15.97
C PHE A 215 -13.55 10.53 14.75
N GLY A 216 -13.39 10.00 13.54
CA GLY A 216 -13.42 10.79 12.31
C GLY A 216 -14.82 11.30 12.02
N ALA A 217 -15.84 10.47 12.21
CA ALA A 217 -17.25 10.86 12.17
C ALA A 217 -17.59 11.89 13.25
N ALA A 218 -17.10 11.72 14.48
CA ALA A 218 -17.26 12.71 15.55
C ALA A 218 -16.64 14.07 15.17
N TYR A 219 -15.48 14.06 14.51
CA TYR A 219 -14.84 15.28 14.03
C TYR A 219 -15.63 15.95 12.90
N VAL A 220 -16.13 15.16 11.94
CA VAL A 220 -17.06 15.62 10.88
C VAL A 220 -18.31 16.23 11.51
N LYS A 221 -18.90 15.59 12.53
CA LYS A 221 -20.06 16.11 13.26
C LYS A 221 -19.75 17.44 13.93
N TRP A 222 -18.61 17.57 14.58
CA TRP A 222 -18.20 18.83 15.19
C TRP A 222 -18.02 19.93 14.14
N LEU A 223 -17.36 19.63 13.02
CA LEU A 223 -17.18 20.57 11.91
C LEU A 223 -18.52 21.01 11.30
N SER A 224 -19.52 20.12 11.26
CA SER A 224 -20.86 20.43 10.75
C SER A 224 -21.59 21.52 11.54
N ASN A 225 -21.19 21.74 12.80
CA ASN A 225 -21.74 22.78 13.69
C ASN A 225 -20.67 23.78 14.14
N PHE A 226 -19.55 23.88 13.42
CA PHE A 226 -18.44 24.75 13.80
C PHE A 226 -18.87 26.22 13.92
N ASP A 227 -18.46 26.87 15.02
CA ASP A 227 -18.87 28.24 15.40
C ASP A 227 -20.38 28.35 15.69
N ASN A 228 -20.98 27.27 16.22
CA ASN A 228 -22.43 27.14 16.49
C ASN A 228 -23.31 27.43 15.26
N LYS A 229 -22.78 27.14 14.07
CA LYS A 229 -23.45 27.36 12.80
C LYS A 229 -23.49 26.07 12.01
N LYS A 230 -24.64 25.75 11.43
CA LYS A 230 -24.75 24.68 10.45
C LYS A 230 -23.86 25.01 9.26
N ARG A 231 -22.86 24.17 9.01
CA ARG A 231 -21.89 24.33 7.92
C ARG A 231 -22.32 23.53 6.69
N SER A 232 -21.92 24.01 5.52
CA SER A 232 -22.06 23.25 4.29
C SER A 232 -21.10 22.07 4.28
N GLU A 233 -21.44 21.05 3.52
CA GLU A 233 -20.58 19.90 3.25
C GLU A 233 -19.21 20.32 2.71
N GLU A 234 -19.15 21.26 1.77
CA GLU A 234 -17.89 21.82 1.28
C GLU A 234 -17.03 22.39 2.42
N PHE A 235 -17.63 23.17 3.34
CA PHE A 235 -16.90 23.72 4.47
C PHE A 235 -16.35 22.59 5.35
N ILE A 236 -17.16 21.58 5.65
CA ILE A 236 -16.79 20.45 6.50
C ILE A 236 -15.56 19.74 5.91
N VAL A 237 -15.62 19.35 4.64
CA VAL A 237 -14.56 18.60 3.95
C VAL A 237 -13.28 19.41 3.84
N ARG A 238 -13.39 20.70 3.45
CA ARG A 238 -12.21 21.58 3.34
C ARG A 238 -11.59 21.90 4.70
N ALA A 239 -12.41 22.02 5.74
CA ALA A 239 -11.94 22.19 7.11
C ALA A 239 -11.31 20.92 7.68
N TYR A 240 -11.80 19.74 7.28
CA TYR A 240 -11.20 18.45 7.65
C TYR A 240 -9.75 18.39 7.17
N LYS A 241 -9.50 18.73 5.90
CA LYS A 241 -8.14 18.73 5.33
C LYS A 241 -7.24 19.84 5.84
N GLY A 242 -7.74 21.08 5.81
CA GLY A 242 -6.92 22.28 6.00
C GLY A 242 -7.00 22.92 7.39
N GLY A 243 -7.89 22.44 8.25
CA GLY A 243 -8.34 23.14 9.44
C GLY A 243 -9.36 24.24 9.13
N THR A 244 -10.14 24.62 10.15
CA THR A 244 -11.28 25.56 10.01
C THR A 244 -10.89 26.93 9.46
N LYS A 245 -9.67 27.40 9.72
CA LYS A 245 -9.13 28.66 9.15
C LYS A 245 -8.88 28.61 7.64
N LYS A 246 -8.72 27.41 7.06
CA LYS A 246 -8.47 27.20 5.63
C LYS A 246 -9.68 26.64 4.89
N ALA A 247 -10.83 26.53 5.54
CA ALA A 247 -12.03 25.94 4.96
C ALA A 247 -12.52 26.66 3.68
N THR A 248 -12.22 27.95 3.53
CA THR A 248 -12.55 28.73 2.32
C THR A 248 -11.31 29.08 1.47
N HIS A 249 -10.11 28.68 1.90
CA HIS A 249 -8.86 29.05 1.24
C HIS A 249 -8.60 28.24 -0.03
N LYS A 250 -8.02 28.85 -1.08
CA LYS A 250 -7.79 28.20 -2.39
C LYS A 250 -7.04 26.86 -2.31
N SER A 251 -6.14 26.71 -1.34
CA SER A 251 -5.35 25.46 -1.17
C SER A 251 -6.18 24.24 -0.81
N THR A 252 -7.40 24.40 -0.27
CA THR A 252 -8.29 23.26 0.07
C THR A 252 -9.29 22.95 -1.04
N PHE A 253 -9.30 23.74 -2.12
CA PHE A 253 -10.27 23.58 -3.21
C PHE A 253 -10.00 22.34 -4.07
N GLY A 254 -8.72 22.00 -4.29
CA GLY A 254 -8.34 20.76 -4.99
C GLY A 254 -8.88 19.53 -4.26
N TYR A 255 -8.66 19.45 -2.95
CA TYR A 255 -9.18 18.37 -2.10
C TYR A 255 -10.71 18.23 -2.17
N TRP A 256 -11.44 19.36 -2.18
CA TRP A 256 -12.90 19.35 -2.35
C TRP A 256 -13.35 18.75 -3.69
N LYS A 257 -12.65 19.06 -4.79
CA LYS A 257 -12.95 18.46 -6.09
C LYS A 257 -12.72 16.95 -6.11
N CYS A 258 -11.61 16.48 -5.52
CA CYS A 258 -11.35 15.05 -5.36
C CYS A 258 -12.45 14.37 -4.57
N TYR A 259 -12.87 15.00 -3.47
CA TYR A 259 -13.93 14.49 -2.61
C TYR A 259 -15.24 14.29 -3.38
N LEU A 260 -15.65 15.27 -4.19
CA LEU A 260 -16.85 15.13 -5.02
C LEU A 260 -16.72 13.96 -6.00
N SER A 261 -15.59 13.87 -6.72
CA SER A 261 -15.32 12.80 -7.67
C SER A 261 -15.39 11.40 -7.01
N VAL A 262 -14.72 11.24 -5.87
CA VAL A 262 -14.72 9.97 -5.12
C VAL A 262 -16.13 9.66 -4.61
N LYS A 263 -16.82 10.64 -4.02
CA LYS A 263 -18.17 10.43 -3.47
C LYS A 263 -19.18 10.02 -4.55
N GLU A 264 -19.09 10.62 -5.74
CA GLU A 264 -19.95 10.29 -6.89
C GLU A 264 -19.68 8.89 -7.46
N SER A 265 -18.46 8.36 -7.28
CA SER A 265 -18.11 7.02 -7.74
C SER A 265 -18.79 5.89 -6.93
N PHE A 266 -19.30 6.20 -5.73
CA PHE A 266 -19.96 5.19 -4.88
C PHE A 266 -21.39 4.90 -5.34
N PRO A 267 -21.82 3.62 -5.35
CA PRO A 267 -23.19 3.27 -5.66
C PRO A 267 -24.16 3.98 -4.72
N SER A 268 -25.01 4.86 -5.26
CA SER A 268 -26.08 5.46 -4.47
C SER A 268 -27.11 4.38 -4.12
N ARG A 269 -27.28 4.07 -2.82
CA ARG A 269 -28.46 3.32 -2.36
C ARG A 269 -29.67 4.20 -2.67
N LYS A 270 -30.41 3.86 -3.73
CA LYS A 270 -31.79 4.35 -3.89
C LYS A 270 -32.54 3.94 -2.64
N SER A 271 -33.04 4.92 -1.88
CA SER A 271 -34.03 4.69 -0.84
C SER A 271 -35.32 4.19 -1.51
N GLY A 272 -35.37 2.87 -1.74
CA GLY A 272 -36.60 2.19 -2.14
C GLY A 272 -37.55 2.20 -0.95
N VAL A 273 -38.41 3.22 -0.89
CA VAL A 273 -39.69 3.11 -0.22
C VAL A 273 -40.49 2.11 -1.04
N ASP A 274 -40.57 0.86 -0.58
CA ASP A 274 -41.63 -0.06 -1.00
C ASP A 274 -42.20 -0.76 0.23
N ASN A 275 -43.45 -0.43 0.50
CA ASN A 275 -44.34 -1.04 1.47
C ASN A 275 -44.57 -2.52 1.13
N HIS A 276 -44.46 -3.45 2.11
CA HIS A 276 -45.50 -4.46 2.46
C HIS A 276 -45.05 -5.44 3.59
N PRO A 277 -45.97 -6.20 4.24
CA PRO A 277 -46.25 -6.15 5.70
C PRO A 277 -45.63 -7.33 6.50
N PRO A 278 -45.81 -7.43 7.84
CA PRO A 278 -45.00 -8.29 8.68
C PRO A 278 -45.47 -9.75 8.61
N ILE A 279 -44.53 -10.70 8.49
CA ILE A 279 -44.81 -12.12 8.61
C ILE A 279 -43.90 -12.72 9.68
N ASN A 280 -44.50 -13.00 10.84
CA ASN A 280 -44.03 -14.03 11.76
C ASN A 280 -44.34 -15.41 11.15
N ALA A 281 -43.37 -16.34 11.15
CA ALA A 281 -43.54 -17.76 11.51
C ALA A 281 -42.23 -18.54 11.26
N ALA A 282 -41.98 -19.51 12.14
CA ALA A 282 -40.73 -20.26 12.29
C ALA A 282 -40.58 -21.50 11.38
N ALA A 283 -39.30 -21.81 11.04
CA ALA A 283 -38.65 -23.13 10.82
C ALA A 283 -39.16 -24.07 9.67
N PRO A 284 -38.40 -25.11 9.22
CA PRO A 284 -37.16 -25.71 9.78
C PRO A 284 -36.00 -25.99 8.78
N ALA A 285 -34.84 -26.39 9.33
CA ALA A 285 -33.60 -26.75 8.63
C ALA A 285 -33.63 -28.15 7.98
N PRO A 286 -32.82 -28.43 6.93
CA PRO A 286 -32.55 -29.79 6.45
C PRO A 286 -31.12 -30.29 6.75
N SER A 287 -31.06 -31.61 6.91
CA SER A 287 -30.01 -32.50 7.43
C SER A 287 -28.88 -32.87 6.44
N GLU A 288 -27.78 -33.34 7.03
CA GLU A 288 -26.57 -33.93 6.43
C GLU A 288 -26.84 -35.04 5.40
N ASN A 289 -26.05 -35.04 4.32
CA ASN A 289 -25.76 -36.24 3.52
C ASN A 289 -24.29 -36.22 3.08
N SER A 290 -23.55 -37.24 3.50
CA SER A 290 -22.15 -37.52 3.19
C SER A 290 -21.97 -37.96 1.72
N ILE A 291 -20.96 -37.43 1.03
CA ILE A 291 -20.52 -37.94 -0.28
C ILE A 291 -19.23 -38.73 -0.11
N ASP A 292 -19.29 -40.03 -0.43
CA ASP A 292 -18.19 -40.98 -0.49
C ASP A 292 -17.36 -40.77 -1.77
N LEU A 293 -16.06 -40.48 -1.63
CA LEU A 293 -15.13 -40.28 -2.75
C LEU A 293 -14.14 -41.46 -2.80
N GLY A 294 -14.22 -42.23 -3.88
CA GLY A 294 -13.48 -43.48 -4.06
C GLY A 294 -11.93 -43.39 -4.02
N PRO A 295 -11.25 -44.55 -3.97
CA PRO A 295 -9.86 -44.69 -3.50
C PRO A 295 -8.78 -43.97 -4.32
N LYS A 296 -9.06 -43.50 -5.54
CA LYS A 296 -8.14 -42.67 -6.33
C LYS A 296 -8.13 -41.19 -5.89
N ALA A 297 -9.24 -40.66 -5.36
CA ALA A 297 -9.31 -39.30 -4.83
C ALA A 297 -8.58 -39.20 -3.48
N GLN A 298 -8.65 -40.24 -2.65
CA GLN A 298 -7.92 -40.31 -1.38
C GLN A 298 -6.39 -40.31 -1.57
N HIS A 299 -5.88 -40.91 -2.65
CA HIS A 299 -4.44 -40.94 -2.94
C HIS A 299 -3.89 -39.59 -3.43
N ILE A 300 -4.72 -38.79 -4.12
CA ILE A 300 -4.36 -37.41 -4.52
C ILE A 300 -4.44 -36.48 -3.29
N TYR A 301 -5.47 -36.64 -2.45
CA TYR A 301 -5.61 -35.93 -1.18
C TYR A 301 -4.41 -36.17 -0.25
N ASN A 302 -4.00 -37.43 -0.07
CA ASN A 302 -2.86 -37.79 0.78
C ASN A 302 -1.51 -37.33 0.21
N ARG A 303 -1.41 -37.07 -1.11
CA ARG A 303 -0.19 -36.54 -1.73
C ARG A 303 -0.13 -35.00 -1.66
N ALA A 304 -1.27 -34.32 -1.63
CA ALA A 304 -1.37 -32.86 -1.48
C ALA A 304 -1.09 -32.39 -0.03
N VAL A 305 -1.31 -33.24 0.97
CA VAL A 305 -1.06 -32.91 2.40
C VAL A 305 0.43 -32.83 2.76
N LEU A 306 1.35 -33.28 1.90
CA LEU A 306 2.78 -33.32 2.22
C LEU A 306 3.65 -32.26 1.53
N ASN A 307 3.12 -31.42 0.61
CA ASN A 307 3.90 -30.29 0.09
C ASN A 307 3.03 -29.13 -0.49
N PRO A 308 2.62 -28.16 0.35
CA PRO A 308 1.76 -27.03 -0.04
C PRO A 308 2.42 -26.02 -1.01
N LEU A 309 3.74 -26.02 -1.12
CA LEU A 309 4.48 -24.99 -1.86
C LEU A 309 4.44 -25.18 -3.39
N ALA A 310 4.30 -26.43 -3.86
CA ALA A 310 4.30 -26.74 -5.28
C ALA A 310 2.95 -26.47 -5.97
N THR A 311 1.85 -26.49 -5.21
CA THR A 311 0.48 -26.36 -5.74
C THR A 311 0.03 -24.89 -5.83
N GLN A 312 0.57 -23.99 -4.99
CA GLN A 312 0.27 -22.55 -5.03
C GLN A 312 0.82 -21.86 -6.29
N VAL A 313 1.97 -22.30 -6.81
CA VAL A 313 2.58 -21.71 -8.02
C VAL A 313 1.76 -22.03 -9.27
N LEU A 314 1.20 -23.25 -9.36
CA LEU A 314 0.40 -23.70 -10.52
C LEU A 314 -1.00 -23.07 -10.59
N LEU A 315 -1.61 -22.77 -9.43
CA LEU A 315 -2.94 -22.14 -9.38
C LEU A 315 -2.89 -20.63 -9.61
N PHE A 316 -1.79 -19.97 -9.22
CA PHE A 316 -1.58 -18.54 -9.48
C PHE A 316 -1.32 -18.26 -10.98
N ASP A 317 -0.64 -19.18 -11.68
CA ASP A 317 -0.40 -19.06 -13.12
C ASP A 317 -1.67 -19.29 -13.97
N LEU A 318 -2.68 -20.00 -13.45
CA LEU A 318 -3.95 -20.27 -14.16
C LEU A 318 -5.03 -19.18 -13.95
N LEU A 319 -4.95 -18.41 -12.86
CA LEU A 319 -5.94 -17.36 -12.54
C LEU A 319 -5.65 -16.00 -13.20
N LEU A 320 -4.42 -15.78 -13.67
CA LEU A 320 -4.04 -14.56 -14.41
C LEU A 320 -4.54 -14.51 -15.87
N GLU A 321 -5.07 -15.61 -16.42
CA GLU A 321 -5.50 -15.68 -17.84
C GLU A 321 -6.95 -15.22 -18.11
N ARG A 322 -7.68 -14.60 -17.16
CA ARG A 322 -9.11 -14.25 -17.36
C ARG A 322 -9.54 -12.82 -16.96
N VAL A 323 -8.70 -11.82 -17.22
CA VAL A 323 -9.18 -10.42 -17.32
C VAL A 323 -9.11 -10.01 -18.79
N ASP A 324 -10.19 -9.46 -19.34
CA ASP A 324 -10.47 -9.25 -20.77
C ASP A 324 -9.25 -8.81 -21.62
N ALA A 325 -8.57 -9.80 -22.23
CA ALA A 325 -7.25 -9.68 -22.85
C ALA A 325 -7.21 -9.03 -24.25
N SER A 326 -8.29 -8.39 -24.70
CA SER A 326 -8.41 -7.94 -26.10
C SER A 326 -7.69 -6.62 -26.39
N ASN A 327 -7.78 -5.63 -25.50
CA ASN A 327 -7.31 -4.26 -25.79
C ASN A 327 -5.99 -3.88 -25.11
N ASP A 328 -5.56 -4.59 -24.05
CA ASP A 328 -4.34 -4.25 -23.27
C ASP A 328 -3.01 -4.65 -23.90
N THR A 329 -3.06 -5.25 -25.09
CA THR A 329 -1.88 -5.73 -25.80
C THR A 329 -1.31 -4.72 -26.78
N TYR A 330 -1.98 -3.57 -26.98
CA TYR A 330 -1.62 -2.58 -27.99
C TYR A 330 -1.27 -1.21 -27.39
N TRP A 331 -0.19 -0.61 -27.89
CA TRP A 331 0.24 0.74 -27.54
C TRP A 331 -0.82 1.80 -27.85
N ASP A 332 -1.47 1.69 -29.00
CA ASP A 332 -2.47 2.67 -29.48
C ASP A 332 -3.73 2.73 -28.59
N SER A 333 -3.94 1.73 -27.73
CA SER A 333 -5.03 1.74 -26.74
C SER A 333 -4.69 2.55 -25.48
N ARG A 334 -3.39 2.80 -25.23
CA ARG A 334 -2.88 3.40 -23.99
C ARG A 334 -2.28 4.78 -24.24
N ALA A 335 -1.49 4.95 -25.30
CA ALA A 335 -0.77 6.18 -25.60
C ALA A 335 -1.59 7.12 -26.51
N SER A 336 -1.36 8.43 -26.38
CA SER A 336 -2.00 9.42 -27.25
C SER A 336 -1.47 9.31 -28.69
N PRO A 337 -2.23 9.75 -29.71
CA PRO A 337 -1.75 9.81 -31.08
C PRO A 337 -0.43 10.58 -31.23
N ASP A 338 -0.27 11.69 -30.49
CA ASP A 338 0.94 12.54 -30.50
C ASP A 338 2.16 11.83 -29.91
N ASP A 339 1.96 11.00 -28.89
CA ASP A 339 3.03 10.20 -28.29
C ASP A 339 3.40 9.03 -29.19
N MET A 340 2.42 8.41 -29.84
CA MET A 340 2.65 7.36 -30.84
C MET A 340 3.41 7.91 -32.06
N GLU A 341 3.08 9.11 -32.54
CA GLU A 341 3.82 9.78 -33.61
C GLU A 341 5.28 10.04 -33.19
N ALA A 342 5.50 10.48 -31.94
CA ALA A 342 6.84 10.67 -31.40
C ALA A 342 7.62 9.34 -31.33
N MET A 343 6.98 8.22 -30.96
CA MET A 343 7.60 6.89 -30.98
C MET A 343 7.98 6.44 -32.40
N TRP A 344 7.09 6.63 -33.37
CA TRP A 344 7.37 6.32 -34.79
C TRP A 344 8.49 7.18 -35.38
N SER A 345 8.66 8.40 -34.86
CA SER A 345 9.74 9.30 -35.24
C SER A 345 11.08 8.93 -34.59
N HIS A 346 11.07 8.19 -33.48
CA HIS A 346 12.29 7.80 -32.77
C HIS A 346 13.08 6.72 -33.54
N PRO A 347 14.34 6.99 -34.00
CA PRO A 347 15.03 6.13 -34.96
C PRO A 347 15.23 4.68 -34.49
N ALA A 348 15.54 4.49 -33.21
CA ALA A 348 15.76 3.17 -32.64
C ALA A 348 14.46 2.36 -32.54
N VAL A 349 13.35 3.01 -32.18
CA VAL A 349 12.02 2.37 -32.07
C VAL A 349 11.53 2.00 -33.46
N ARG A 350 11.55 2.96 -34.40
CA ARG A 350 11.18 2.71 -35.81
C ARG A 350 11.93 1.53 -36.40
N LYS A 351 13.23 1.40 -36.12
CA LYS A 351 14.04 0.26 -36.57
C LYS A 351 13.54 -1.08 -35.99
N VAL A 352 13.19 -1.12 -34.70
CA VAL A 352 12.69 -2.34 -34.04
C VAL A 352 11.27 -2.67 -34.50
N TRP A 353 10.36 -1.70 -34.53
CA TRP A 353 8.99 -1.88 -34.98
C TRP A 353 8.89 -2.31 -36.45
N ASN A 354 9.72 -1.74 -37.34
CA ASN A 354 9.79 -2.18 -38.74
C ASN A 354 10.30 -3.62 -38.87
N LYS A 355 11.29 -4.02 -38.07
CA LYS A 355 11.80 -5.41 -38.05
C LYS A 355 10.74 -6.39 -37.56
N SER A 356 9.96 -5.99 -36.56
CA SER A 356 8.83 -6.77 -36.01
C SER A 356 7.56 -6.69 -36.87
N LYS A 357 7.58 -5.93 -37.98
CA LYS A 357 6.44 -5.72 -38.90
C LYS A 357 5.21 -5.11 -38.21
N GLU A 358 5.42 -4.29 -37.18
CA GLU A 358 4.36 -3.53 -36.53
C GLU A 358 3.85 -2.43 -37.47
N LYS A 359 2.59 -2.03 -37.32
CA LYS A 359 1.93 -1.02 -38.17
C LYS A 359 1.41 0.11 -37.32
N GLN A 360 1.48 1.34 -37.84
CA GLN A 360 0.90 2.51 -37.16
C GLN A 360 -0.61 2.31 -36.95
N GLY A 361 -1.10 2.62 -35.75
CA GLY A 361 -2.48 2.36 -35.33
C GLY A 361 -2.73 0.94 -34.82
N ASN A 362 -1.73 0.05 -34.84
CA ASN A 362 -1.85 -1.33 -34.39
C ASN A 362 -0.50 -1.90 -33.92
N VAL A 363 0.18 -1.17 -33.03
CA VAL A 363 1.48 -1.56 -32.47
C VAL A 363 1.28 -2.35 -31.20
N ARG A 364 1.83 -3.56 -31.13
CA ARG A 364 1.75 -4.41 -29.93
C ARG A 364 2.83 -4.09 -28.92
N PHE A 365 2.50 -4.23 -27.64
CA PHE A 365 3.50 -4.30 -26.58
C PHE A 365 4.34 -5.58 -26.72
N SER A 366 5.58 -5.51 -26.25
CA SER A 366 6.36 -6.75 -26.03
C SER A 366 5.70 -7.54 -24.91
N LEU A 367 5.75 -8.86 -24.99
CA LEU A 367 5.19 -9.75 -23.98
C LEU A 367 6.30 -10.56 -23.30
N ASP A 368 6.18 -10.81 -22.00
CA ASP A 368 7.03 -11.78 -21.31
C ASP A 368 6.59 -13.23 -21.59
N GLU A 369 7.27 -14.19 -20.96
CA GLU A 369 6.94 -15.61 -21.03
C GLU A 369 5.52 -15.91 -20.53
N LYS A 370 4.97 -15.07 -19.64
CA LYS A 370 3.62 -15.16 -19.09
C LYS A 370 2.59 -14.29 -19.84
N LYS A 371 2.93 -13.82 -21.05
CA LYS A 371 2.09 -12.96 -21.89
C LYS A 371 1.71 -11.61 -21.27
N ARG A 372 2.50 -11.10 -20.32
CA ARG A 372 2.29 -9.79 -19.70
C ARG A 372 2.93 -8.68 -20.53
N PRO A 373 2.23 -7.56 -20.77
CA PRO A 373 2.76 -6.46 -21.58
C PRO A 373 3.90 -5.74 -20.86
N LEU A 374 4.99 -5.51 -21.58
CA LEU A 374 6.18 -4.79 -21.13
C LEU A 374 6.80 -3.96 -22.25
N LEU A 375 7.59 -2.97 -21.87
CA LEU A 375 8.39 -2.18 -22.80
C LEU A 375 9.74 -2.87 -23.04
N SER A 376 10.14 -3.04 -24.30
CA SER A 376 11.53 -3.34 -24.63
C SER A 376 12.45 -2.22 -24.13
N ARG A 377 13.75 -2.49 -23.95
CA ARG A 377 14.71 -1.45 -23.51
C ARG A 377 14.76 -0.26 -24.48
N VAL A 378 14.56 -0.52 -25.77
CA VAL A 378 14.53 0.51 -26.80
C VAL A 378 13.29 1.39 -26.67
N GLU A 379 12.13 0.79 -26.42
CA GLU A 379 10.88 1.51 -26.18
C GLU A 379 10.95 2.30 -24.86
N MET A 380 11.42 1.69 -23.78
CA MET A 380 11.62 2.34 -22.47
C MET A 380 12.49 3.60 -22.60
N LYS A 381 13.62 3.48 -23.32
CA LYS A 381 14.52 4.60 -23.56
C LYS A 381 13.86 5.69 -24.39
N ALA A 382 13.11 5.33 -25.44
CA ALA A 382 12.44 6.30 -26.28
C ALA A 382 11.35 7.08 -25.51
N VAL A 383 10.53 6.39 -24.70
CA VAL A 383 9.55 7.06 -23.84
C VAL A 383 10.24 8.04 -22.90
N ALA A 384 11.33 7.64 -22.25
CA ALA A 384 12.12 8.54 -21.40
C ALA A 384 12.70 9.74 -22.17
N ASP A 385 13.32 9.51 -23.34
CA ASP A 385 13.88 10.57 -24.19
C ASP A 385 12.79 11.57 -24.61
N ILE A 386 11.62 11.08 -25.06
CA ILE A 386 10.51 11.92 -25.52
C ILE A 386 9.94 12.75 -24.36
N VAL A 387 9.66 12.13 -23.22
CA VAL A 387 9.08 12.83 -22.06
C VAL A 387 10.04 13.89 -21.52
N LEU A 388 11.32 13.55 -21.36
CA LEU A 388 12.31 14.50 -20.89
C LEU A 388 12.49 15.66 -21.87
N PHE A 389 12.57 15.37 -23.16
CA PHE A 389 12.72 16.40 -24.18
C PHE A 389 11.51 17.35 -24.23
N LYS A 390 10.28 16.81 -24.18
CA LYS A 390 9.05 17.61 -24.28
C LYS A 390 8.78 18.45 -23.03
N TYR A 391 8.96 17.86 -21.83
CA TYR A 391 8.40 18.45 -20.60
C TYR A 391 9.41 18.75 -19.49
N LEU A 392 10.60 18.13 -19.54
CA LEU A 392 11.58 18.22 -18.46
C LEU A 392 12.98 18.53 -19.02
N ASN A 393 13.05 19.34 -20.09
CA ASN A 393 14.32 19.63 -20.79
C ASN A 393 15.32 20.43 -19.94
N THR A 394 14.84 21.07 -18.88
CA THR A 394 15.65 21.78 -17.88
C THR A 394 16.26 20.83 -16.85
N VAL A 395 15.71 19.63 -16.69
CA VAL A 395 16.17 18.64 -15.71
C VAL A 395 17.46 18.00 -16.23
N LYS A 396 18.55 18.16 -15.48
CA LYS A 396 19.89 17.64 -15.82
C LYS A 396 20.06 16.15 -15.49
N ILE A 397 19.02 15.33 -15.72
CA ILE A 397 19.03 13.90 -15.43
C ILE A 397 18.93 13.13 -16.76
N LYS A 398 19.83 12.18 -16.97
CA LYS A 398 19.86 11.38 -18.21
C LYS A 398 18.67 10.43 -18.27
N SER A 399 18.13 10.20 -19.48
CA SER A 399 17.08 9.20 -19.72
C SER A 399 17.46 7.79 -19.27
N THR A 400 18.75 7.43 -19.34
CA THR A 400 19.26 6.12 -18.90
C THR A 400 19.04 5.85 -17.41
N ILE A 401 19.05 6.89 -16.57
CA ILE A 401 18.74 6.76 -15.13
C ILE A 401 17.29 6.34 -14.95
N PHE A 402 16.36 6.97 -15.66
CA PHE A 402 14.93 6.60 -15.59
C PHE A 402 14.66 5.21 -16.14
N CYS A 403 15.37 4.80 -17.19
CA CYS A 403 15.27 3.45 -17.71
C CYS A 403 15.72 2.40 -16.68
N ALA A 404 16.84 2.67 -16.00
CA ALA A 404 17.35 1.79 -14.94
C ALA A 404 16.44 1.77 -13.72
N ILE A 405 15.88 2.92 -13.30
CA ILE A 405 14.84 2.98 -12.26
C ILE A 405 13.67 2.10 -12.67
N GLY A 406 13.09 2.29 -13.86
CA GLY A 406 11.96 1.50 -14.33
C GLY A 406 12.22 0.00 -14.37
N ASP A 407 13.40 -0.42 -14.82
CA ASP A 407 13.79 -1.84 -14.76
C ASP A 407 13.82 -2.39 -13.32
N VAL A 408 14.35 -1.63 -12.36
CA VAL A 408 14.42 -2.06 -10.95
C VAL A 408 13.04 -2.07 -10.30
N VAL A 409 12.19 -1.09 -10.60
CA VAL A 409 10.91 -0.90 -9.90
C VAL A 409 9.75 -1.70 -10.50
N SER A 410 9.74 -1.88 -11.82
CA SER A 410 8.61 -2.48 -12.54
C SER A 410 9.03 -3.57 -13.53
N MET A 411 10.33 -3.86 -13.69
CA MET A 411 10.85 -4.69 -14.78
C MET A 411 10.30 -4.29 -16.17
N ARG A 412 9.95 -3.00 -16.35
CA ARG A 412 9.32 -2.42 -17.54
C ARG A 412 7.93 -2.95 -17.87
N TYR A 413 7.24 -3.63 -16.96
CA TYR A 413 5.86 -4.04 -17.18
C TYR A 413 4.95 -2.81 -17.28
N VAL A 414 4.05 -2.82 -18.26
CA VAL A 414 3.11 -1.71 -18.52
C VAL A 414 2.24 -1.42 -17.31
N HIS A 415 1.79 -2.48 -16.63
CA HIS A 415 1.00 -2.39 -15.40
C HIS A 415 1.85 -2.33 -14.12
N GLY A 416 3.16 -2.44 -14.23
CA GLY A 416 4.05 -2.46 -13.08
C GLY A 416 4.25 -3.84 -12.44
N LEU A 417 4.75 -3.84 -11.21
CA LEU A 417 5.00 -5.04 -10.40
C LEU A 417 4.54 -4.86 -8.96
N GLY A 418 3.69 -5.77 -8.49
CA GLY A 418 3.07 -5.61 -7.17
C GLY A 418 2.21 -4.35 -7.15
N GLU A 419 2.34 -3.58 -6.09
CA GLU A 419 1.81 -2.22 -5.88
C GLU A 419 2.47 -1.09 -6.66
N ARG A 420 3.64 -1.30 -7.27
CA ARG A 420 4.34 -0.32 -8.09
C ARG A 420 3.67 -0.22 -9.46
N THR A 421 2.65 0.63 -9.55
CA THR A 421 1.84 0.83 -10.77
C THR A 421 2.65 1.47 -11.89
N GLY A 422 2.43 0.98 -13.11
CA GLY A 422 3.07 1.51 -14.30
C GLY A 422 4.57 1.22 -14.39
N ILE A 423 5.16 1.66 -15.49
CA ILE A 423 6.59 1.41 -15.78
C ILE A 423 7.54 2.11 -14.80
N MET A 424 7.09 3.17 -14.12
CA MET A 424 7.91 3.93 -13.16
C MET A 424 7.61 3.62 -11.69
N GLY A 425 6.62 2.76 -11.42
CA GLY A 425 6.35 2.26 -10.07
C GLY A 425 6.06 3.33 -9.03
N ILE A 426 5.47 4.45 -9.46
CA ILE A 426 5.03 5.53 -8.57
C ILE A 426 3.59 5.25 -8.14
N ASP A 427 3.30 5.42 -6.85
CA ASP A 427 1.95 5.32 -6.33
C ASP A 427 1.09 6.53 -6.75
N TYR A 428 -0.21 6.32 -6.84
CA TYR A 428 -1.13 7.36 -7.29
C TYR A 428 -1.11 8.60 -6.39
N SER A 429 -0.89 8.44 -5.07
CA SER A 429 -0.86 9.58 -4.16
C SER A 429 0.32 10.51 -4.43
N THR A 430 1.50 9.95 -4.73
CA THR A 430 2.70 10.70 -5.14
C THR A 430 2.50 11.36 -6.49
N ALA A 431 1.97 10.65 -7.48
CA ALA A 431 1.67 11.22 -8.80
C ALA A 431 0.64 12.36 -8.71
N TYR A 432 -0.41 12.17 -7.90
CA TYR A 432 -1.45 13.16 -7.67
C TYR A 432 -0.93 14.39 -6.92
N TRP A 433 -0.03 14.19 -5.96
CA TRP A 433 0.66 15.28 -5.28
C TRP A 433 1.51 16.12 -6.25
N LEU A 434 2.27 15.49 -7.16
CA LEU A 434 3.01 16.20 -8.21
C LEU A 434 2.08 16.99 -9.13
N TYR A 435 0.98 16.36 -9.55
CA TYR A 435 -0.03 16.98 -10.41
C TYR A 435 -0.69 18.20 -9.76
N SER A 436 -1.06 18.10 -8.48
CA SER A 436 -1.87 19.11 -7.78
C SER A 436 -1.06 20.21 -7.09
N GLU A 437 0.10 19.87 -6.52
CA GLU A 437 0.90 20.79 -5.69
C GLU A 437 2.16 21.32 -6.40
N LEU A 438 2.70 20.57 -7.38
CA LEU A 438 3.89 20.98 -8.15
C LEU A 438 3.58 21.35 -9.61
N ASP A 439 2.31 21.52 -9.96
CA ASP A 439 1.83 21.93 -11.29
C ASP A 439 2.36 21.04 -12.44
N CYS A 440 2.59 19.76 -12.15
CA CYS A 440 3.01 18.77 -13.15
C CYS A 440 1.79 18.30 -13.96
N THR A 441 1.30 19.15 -14.86
CA THR A 441 -0.01 18.99 -15.54
C THR A 441 0.09 18.60 -17.02
N ALA A 442 1.28 18.25 -17.53
CA ALA A 442 1.47 17.90 -18.94
C ALA A 442 0.67 16.67 -19.40
N TYR A 443 0.37 15.76 -18.46
CA TYR A 443 -0.55 14.64 -18.68
C TYR A 443 -1.71 14.73 -17.69
N ARG A 444 -2.90 14.35 -18.17
CA ARG A 444 -4.10 14.22 -17.35
C ARG A 444 -3.93 13.03 -16.40
N LEU A 445 -4.28 13.23 -15.13
CA LEU A 445 -4.23 12.21 -14.09
C LEU A 445 -5.53 12.26 -13.29
N GLU A 446 -6.39 11.25 -13.46
CA GLU A 446 -7.71 11.15 -12.83
C GLU A 446 -7.87 9.88 -12.00
N SER A 447 -7.14 8.83 -12.36
CA SER A 447 -7.24 7.52 -11.73
C SER A 447 -5.88 6.81 -11.71
N VAL A 448 -5.78 5.80 -10.86
CA VAL A 448 -4.61 4.89 -10.80
C VAL A 448 -4.33 4.27 -12.18
N ASN A 449 -5.38 3.96 -12.95
CA ASN A 449 -5.25 3.33 -14.26
C ASN A 449 -4.54 4.21 -15.29
N ASP A 450 -4.50 5.53 -15.11
CA ASP A 450 -3.77 6.43 -16.01
C ASP A 450 -2.26 6.18 -15.94
N LEU A 451 -1.75 5.70 -14.80
CA LEU A 451 -0.35 5.32 -14.63
C LEU A 451 0.02 4.06 -15.42
N ASN A 452 -0.95 3.32 -15.96
CA ASN A 452 -0.67 2.22 -16.91
C ASN A 452 -0.35 2.73 -18.32
N ASN A 453 -0.56 4.03 -18.61
CA ASN A 453 -0.03 4.64 -19.82
C ASN A 453 1.49 4.88 -19.61
N PRO A 454 2.37 4.29 -20.44
CA PRO A 454 3.81 4.43 -20.28
C PRO A 454 4.32 5.87 -20.25
N PHE A 455 3.70 6.78 -21.01
CA PHE A 455 4.08 8.20 -21.06
C PHE A 455 3.70 8.94 -19.78
N VAL A 456 2.49 8.68 -19.27
CA VAL A 456 2.00 9.26 -18.01
C VAL A 456 2.86 8.77 -16.85
N SER A 457 3.10 7.45 -16.79
CA SER A 457 3.98 6.84 -15.78
C SER A 457 5.39 7.43 -15.82
N MET A 458 6.00 7.52 -17.01
CA MET A 458 7.31 8.13 -17.20
C MET A 458 7.35 9.59 -16.76
N TYR A 459 6.34 10.38 -17.11
CA TYR A 459 6.28 11.79 -16.77
C TYR A 459 6.25 12.03 -15.26
N PHE A 460 5.36 11.35 -14.53
CA PHE A 460 5.32 11.48 -13.07
C PHE A 460 6.56 10.87 -12.41
N GLY A 461 7.07 9.75 -12.93
CA GLY A 461 8.37 9.18 -12.56
C GLY A 461 9.51 10.19 -12.64
N ALA A 462 9.59 10.87 -13.78
CA ALA A 462 10.64 11.84 -14.04
C ALA A 462 10.49 13.12 -13.21
N ALA A 463 9.25 13.62 -13.06
CA ALA A 463 8.96 14.75 -12.19
C ALA A 463 9.30 14.46 -10.72
N TYR A 464 9.01 13.25 -10.24
CA TYR A 464 9.36 12.86 -8.87
C TYR A 464 10.87 12.83 -8.66
N ALA A 465 11.63 12.21 -9.56
CA ALA A 465 13.09 12.18 -9.44
C ALA A 465 13.70 13.59 -9.56
N ALA A 466 13.14 14.45 -10.41
CA ALA A 466 13.55 15.85 -10.52
C ALA A 466 13.32 16.57 -9.19
N TRP A 467 12.17 16.41 -8.55
CA TRP A 467 11.92 16.96 -7.22
C TRP A 467 12.89 16.40 -6.17
N LEU A 468 13.17 15.09 -6.21
CA LEU A 468 14.14 14.45 -5.31
C LEU A 468 15.58 14.96 -5.54
N SER A 469 15.92 15.35 -6.77
CA SER A 469 17.23 15.93 -7.10
C SER A 469 17.46 17.31 -6.46
N GLU A 470 16.39 17.97 -6.01
CA GLU A 470 16.45 19.26 -5.30
C GLU A 470 15.89 19.17 -3.87
N TYR A 471 15.80 17.95 -3.32
CA TYR A 471 15.12 17.68 -2.05
C TYR A 471 15.68 18.52 -0.88
N GLU A 472 14.79 19.17 -0.13
CA GLU A 472 15.09 20.17 0.93
C GLU A 472 15.74 21.48 0.41
N GLY A 473 15.52 21.83 -0.86
CA GLY A 473 16.03 23.08 -1.45
C GLY A 473 17.53 23.05 -1.72
N ARG A 474 18.12 21.85 -1.85
CA ARG A 474 19.53 21.64 -2.18
C ARG A 474 19.67 20.60 -3.27
N GLU A 475 20.63 20.83 -4.15
CA GLU A 475 21.01 19.86 -5.18
C GLU A 475 21.51 18.56 -4.52
N ARG A 476 20.98 17.43 -4.97
CA ARG A 476 21.26 16.08 -4.49
C ARG A 476 22.01 15.30 -5.55
N THR A 477 22.86 14.40 -5.10
CA THR A 477 23.59 13.51 -6.01
C THR A 477 22.65 12.44 -6.60
N PRO A 478 22.99 11.87 -7.76
CA PRO A 478 22.29 10.72 -8.33
C PRO A 478 22.10 9.57 -7.35
N GLU A 479 23.12 9.26 -6.56
CA GLU A 479 23.05 8.22 -5.53
C GLU A 479 21.93 8.51 -4.53
N PHE A 480 21.82 9.76 -4.07
CA PHE A 480 20.79 10.13 -3.12
C PHE A 480 19.39 10.03 -3.72
N PHE A 481 19.13 10.71 -4.85
CA PHE A 481 17.77 10.80 -5.35
C PHE A 481 17.25 9.47 -5.91
N VAL A 482 18.12 8.61 -6.44
CA VAL A 482 17.74 7.26 -6.89
C VAL A 482 17.41 6.37 -5.70
N GLN A 483 18.21 6.40 -4.63
CA GLN A 483 17.85 5.67 -3.41
C GLN A 483 16.57 6.20 -2.78
N ALA A 484 16.42 7.53 -2.72
CA ALA A 484 15.20 8.18 -2.25
C ALA A 484 13.97 7.79 -3.09
N TYR A 485 14.15 7.56 -4.39
CA TYR A 485 13.09 7.07 -5.26
C TYR A 485 12.61 5.68 -4.82
N PHE A 486 13.52 4.80 -4.41
CA PHE A 486 13.19 3.43 -4.04
C PHE A 486 12.63 3.26 -2.63
N VAL A 487 13.16 4.00 -1.65
CA VAL A 487 12.82 3.80 -0.23
C VAL A 487 12.19 5.03 0.44
N GLY A 488 12.07 6.14 -0.28
CA GLY A 488 11.62 7.43 0.24
C GLY A 488 12.77 8.28 0.80
N ALA A 489 12.72 9.59 0.56
CA ALA A 489 13.81 10.52 0.90
C ALA A 489 14.20 10.55 2.38
N LYS A 490 13.27 10.26 3.30
CA LYS A 490 13.51 10.19 4.75
C LYS A 490 14.22 8.91 5.18
N ASN A 491 14.21 7.87 4.35
CA ASN A 491 14.73 6.54 4.67
C ASN A 491 16.08 6.25 3.99
N VAL A 492 16.64 7.24 3.28
CA VAL A 492 17.96 7.10 2.65
C VAL A 492 19.02 6.98 3.74
N ASN A 493 19.72 5.85 3.78
CA ASN A 493 20.84 5.63 4.68
C ASN A 493 22.16 5.69 3.89
N PRO A 494 22.98 6.73 4.06
CA PRO A 494 24.26 6.89 3.34
C PRO A 494 25.30 5.80 3.62
N GLN A 495 25.16 5.06 4.73
CA GLN A 495 26.15 4.07 5.16
C GLN A 495 25.79 2.63 4.77
N ASN A 496 24.61 2.39 4.19
CA ASN A 496 24.17 1.06 3.84
C ASN A 496 23.75 1.00 2.37
N THR A 497 24.59 0.39 1.54
CA THR A 497 24.29 0.18 0.12
C THR A 497 23.15 -0.80 -0.01
N SER A 498 21.94 -0.30 -0.29
CA SER A 498 20.76 -1.15 -0.44
C SER A 498 20.90 -2.12 -1.62
N THR A 499 20.29 -3.30 -1.53
CA THR A 499 20.23 -4.27 -2.64
C THR A 499 19.62 -3.68 -3.91
N LEU A 500 18.73 -2.69 -3.79
CA LEU A 500 18.13 -1.98 -4.91
C LEU A 500 19.12 -1.07 -5.64
N TRP A 501 20.07 -0.47 -4.91
CA TRP A 501 21.14 0.32 -5.50
C TRP A 501 22.05 -0.53 -6.40
N LEU A 502 22.48 -1.71 -5.91
CA LEU A 502 23.31 -2.62 -6.72
C LEU A 502 22.58 -3.08 -7.99
N LYS A 503 21.28 -3.39 -7.89
CA LYS A 503 20.45 -3.71 -9.06
C LYS A 503 20.34 -2.53 -10.03
N PHE A 504 20.25 -1.32 -9.51
CA PHE A 504 20.22 -0.10 -10.32
C PHE A 504 21.52 0.08 -11.10
N GLU A 505 22.68 -0.02 -10.47
CA GLU A 505 23.99 0.09 -11.15
C GLU A 505 24.16 -0.97 -12.23
N GLU A 506 23.81 -2.22 -11.93
CA GLU A 506 23.85 -3.33 -12.89
C GLU A 506 22.91 -3.08 -14.08
N THR A 507 21.79 -2.41 -13.86
CA THR A 507 20.85 -2.13 -14.94
C THR A 507 21.20 -0.89 -15.73
N LEU A 508 21.80 0.12 -15.08
CA LEU A 508 22.29 1.33 -15.72
C LEU A 508 23.37 1.01 -16.77
N SER A 509 24.31 0.10 -16.47
CA SER A 509 25.33 -0.32 -17.42
C SER A 509 24.74 -0.86 -18.74
N LYS A 510 23.61 -1.58 -18.65
CA LYS A 510 22.90 -2.14 -19.81
C LYS A 510 22.33 -1.07 -20.75
N TYR A 511 22.12 0.16 -20.28
CA TYR A 511 21.71 1.30 -21.10
C TYR A 511 22.88 2.16 -21.59
N GLU A 512 24.04 2.10 -20.92
CA GLU A 512 25.23 2.88 -21.27
C GLU A 512 26.15 2.17 -22.28
N GLU A 513 26.07 0.84 -22.43
CA GLU A 513 26.93 0.01 -23.30
C GLU A 513 26.74 0.19 -24.83
N THR A 514 26.08 1.26 -25.30
CA THR A 514 25.86 1.47 -26.75
C THR A 514 27.00 2.14 -27.51
N LYS A 515 28.16 2.42 -26.88
CA LYS A 515 29.39 2.77 -27.60
C LYS A 515 30.22 1.52 -27.89
N ARG A 516 29.75 0.63 -28.78
CA ARG A 516 30.69 -0.16 -29.57
C ARG A 516 31.16 0.72 -30.72
N ASN A 517 32.46 1.01 -30.73
CA ASN A 517 33.17 1.63 -31.83
C ASN A 517 32.82 0.89 -33.13
N ASP A 518 32.02 1.54 -33.96
CA ASP A 518 31.72 1.14 -35.34
C ASP A 518 32.75 1.79 -36.30
N ASP A 519 34.03 1.87 -35.89
CA ASP A 519 35.10 2.33 -36.76
C ASP A 519 36.39 1.52 -36.52
N SER A 520 36.96 1.07 -37.64
CA SER A 520 38.20 0.31 -37.80
C SER A 520 38.07 -1.22 -37.80
N CYS A 521 37.44 -1.75 -38.85
CA CYS A 521 38.02 -2.90 -39.53
C CYS A 521 38.99 -2.34 -40.61
N SER A 522 40.27 -2.21 -40.27
CA SER A 522 41.32 -2.06 -41.28
C SER A 522 41.82 -3.46 -41.67
N ILE A 523 41.28 -3.98 -42.78
CA ILE A 523 42.00 -4.95 -43.62
C ILE A 523 42.82 -4.13 -44.62
N MET A 524 44.11 -3.96 -44.32
CA MET A 524 45.25 -4.16 -45.23
C MET A 524 46.54 -3.93 -44.45
#